data_AF-A0A9P6MIV1-F1
#
_entry.id   AF-A0A9P6MIV1-F1
#
_cell.length_a   1.000
_cell.length_b   1.000
_cell.length_c   1.000
_cell.angle_alpha   90.00
_cell.angle_beta   90.00
_cell.angle_gamma   90.00
#
_symmetry.space_group_name_H-M   'P 1'
#
loop_
_entity.id
_entity.type
_entity.pdbx_description
1 polymer ?
#
loop_
_entity_poly.entity_id
_entity_poly.type
_entity_poly.pdbx_seq_one_letter_code
_entity_poly.pdbx_strand_id
1 'polypeptide(L)' 'MGWIDLQHYMDKGPYKNKVKKIYNELRDNLISNIYSEYERTGYVWEQYNDTTGHGQRSHPFTGWTSMVVLMMQMGPAE' A
#
# COMPACT_ATOMS: atom_id res chain seq x y z
N MET A 1 -14.20 -3.00 -3.26
CA MET A 1 -14.90 -1.72 -3.52
C MET A 1 -13.94 -0.55 -3.79
N GLY A 2 -12.97 -0.20 -2.94
CA GLY A 2 -12.16 1.03 -3.14
C GLY A 2 -11.20 1.09 -4.36
N TRP A 3 -10.75 -0.05 -4.88
CA TRP A 3 -9.83 -0.08 -6.04
C TRP A 3 -10.49 0.34 -7.37
N ILE A 4 -11.80 0.10 -7.51
CA ILE A 4 -12.56 0.46 -8.71
C ILE A 4 -12.77 1.97 -8.80
N ASP A 5 -13.03 2.63 -7.67
CA ASP A 5 -13.26 4.07 -7.63
C ASP A 5 -11.99 4.85 -7.96
N LEU A 6 -10.85 4.46 -7.39
CA LEU A 6 -9.54 5.08 -7.68
C LEU A 6 -9.22 5.01 -9.17
N GLN A 7 -9.41 3.84 -9.79
CA GLN A 7 -9.15 3.67 -11.22
C GLN A 7 -10.10 4.51 -12.08
N HIS A 8 -11.38 4.58 -11.72
CA HIS A 8 -12.34 5.45 -12.39
C HIS A 8 -11.94 6.94 -12.34
N TYR A 9 -11.52 7.44 -11.18
CA TYR A 9 -11.07 8.83 -11.02
C TYR A 9 -9.74 9.11 -11.73
N MET A 10 -8.84 8.12 -11.82
CA MET A 10 -7.59 8.23 -12.57
C MET A 10 -7.81 8.32 -14.08
N ASP A 11 -8.91 7.83 -14.63
CA ASP A 11 -9.08 7.83 -16.09
C ASP A 11 -9.83 9.05 -16.62
N LYS A 12 -10.88 9.50 -15.92
CA LYS A 12 -11.88 10.44 -16.50
C LYS A 12 -12.23 11.64 -15.62
N GLY A 13 -11.62 11.79 -14.45
CA GLY A 13 -11.95 12.87 -13.50
C GLY A 13 -11.11 14.15 -13.67
N PRO A 14 -11.62 15.34 -13.29
CA PRO A 14 -10.86 16.60 -13.29
C PRO A 14 -9.65 16.56 -12.33
N TYR A 15 -9.63 15.60 -11.41
CA TYR A 15 -8.55 15.38 -10.45
C TYR A 15 -7.58 14.25 -10.83
N LYS A 16 -7.65 13.73 -12.07
CA LYS A 16 -6.82 12.62 -12.58
C LYS A 16 -5.35 12.68 -12.12
N ASN A 17 -4.68 13.81 -12.35
CA ASN A 17 -3.26 13.95 -11.99
C ASN A 17 -3.02 13.92 -10.47
N LYS A 18 -3.93 14.52 -9.69
CA LYS A 18 -3.84 14.49 -8.22
C LYS A 18 -4.03 13.07 -7.70
N VAL A 19 -4.99 12.34 -8.25
CA VAL A 19 -5.29 10.95 -7.85
C VAL A 19 -4.13 10.02 -8.22
N LYS A 20 -3.55 10.14 -9.42
CA LYS A 20 -2.34 9.39 -9.81
C LYS A 20 -1.18 9.62 -8.86
N LYS A 21 -0.93 10.89 -8.50
CA LYS A 21 0.12 11.25 -7.56
C LYS A 21 -0.08 10.57 -6.21
N ILE A 22 -1.29 10.70 -5.64
CA ILE A 22 -1.65 10.07 -4.36
C ILE A 22 -1.54 8.55 -4.44
N TYR A 23 -1.97 7.95 -5.55
CA TYR A 23 -1.85 6.51 -5.78
C TYR A 23 -0.39 6.04 -5.75
N ASN A 24 0.48 6.69 -6.50
CA ASN A 24 1.91 6.34 -6.56
C ASN A 24 2.56 6.52 -5.18
N GLU A 25 2.35 7.67 -4.53
CA GLU A 25 2.90 7.94 -3.20
C GLU A 25 2.43 6.92 -2.16
N LEU A 26 1.13 6.60 -2.14
CA LEU A 26 0.57 5.63 -1.19
C LEU A 26 1.11 4.22 -1.44
N ARG A 27 1.14 3.78 -2.71
CA ARG A 27 1.64 2.47 -3.10
C ARG A 27 3.09 2.30 -2.66
N ASP A 28 3.94 3.25 -2.99
CA ASP A 28 5.37 3.16 -2.72
C ASP A 28 5.66 3.20 -1.21
N ASN A 29 4.96 4.05 -0.47
CA ASN A 29 5.08 4.12 1.00
C ASN A 29 4.65 2.80 1.68
N LEU A 30 3.53 2.20 1.24
CA LEU A 30 3.05 0.94 1.81
C LEU A 30 4.02 -0.22 1.52
N ILE A 31 4.46 -0.36 0.27
CA ILE A 31 5.39 -1.43 -0.12
C ILE A 31 6.71 -1.28 0.64
N SER A 32 7.27 -0.07 0.65
CA SER A 32 8.55 0.23 1.32
C SER A 32 8.50 -0.07 2.81
N ASN A 33 7.44 0.38 3.51
CA ASN A 33 7.32 0.17 4.95
C ASN A 33 7.08 -1.29 5.33
N ILE A 34 6.25 -2.02 4.57
CA ILE A 34 6.01 -3.44 4.82
C ILE A 34 7.28 -4.25 4.59
N TYR A 35 8.02 -3.93 3.52
CA TYR A 35 9.28 -4.58 3.20
C TYR A 35 10.35 -4.31 4.26
N SER A 36 10.51 -3.06 4.70
CA SER A 36 11.50 -2.70 5.73
C SER A 36 11.21 -3.37 7.08
N GLU A 37 9.94 -3.46 7.49
CA GLU A 37 9.55 -4.19 8.70
C GLU A 37 9.74 -5.71 8.55
N TYR A 38 9.48 -6.25 7.36
CA TYR A 38 9.78 -7.65 7.06
C TYR A 38 11.28 -7.94 7.17
N GLU A 39 12.14 -7.09 6.61
CA GLU A 39 13.60 -7.21 6.76
C GLU A 39 14.04 -7.06 8.22
N ARG A 40 13.44 -6.14 8.98
CA ARG A 40 13.80 -5.88 10.37
C ARG A 40 13.39 -7.00 11.32
N THR A 41 12.21 -7.60 11.13
CA THR A 41 11.63 -8.55 12.10
C THR A 41 11.46 -9.97 11.60
N GLY A 42 11.58 -10.21 10.29
CA GLY A 42 11.39 -11.52 9.65
C GLY A 42 9.94 -11.93 9.41
N TYR A 43 8.96 -11.02 9.64
CA TYR A 43 7.53 -11.30 9.52
C TYR A 43 6.76 -10.07 9.04
N VAL A 44 5.55 -10.30 8.53
CA VAL A 44 4.57 -9.25 8.25
C VAL A 44 3.54 -9.15 9.38
N TRP A 45 3.01 -7.94 9.57
CA TRP A 45 2.17 -7.59 10.72
C TRP A 45 0.73 -7.27 10.30
N GLU A 46 -0.21 -7.37 11.23
CA GLU A 46 -1.61 -7.05 10.99
C GLU A 46 -1.83 -5.56 10.70
N GLN A 47 -1.09 -4.70 11.41
CA GLN A 47 -1.17 -3.24 11.30
C GLN A 47 0.21 -2.60 11.42
N TYR A 48 0.32 -1.35 11.00
CA TYR A 48 1.55 -0.56 11.06
C TYR A 48 1.24 0.80 11.69
N ASN A 49 2.13 1.25 12.57
CA ASN A 49 2.00 2.55 13.22
C ASN A 49 2.13 3.67 12.17
N ASP A 50 1.21 4.63 12.20
CA ASP A 50 1.13 5.74 11.24
C ASP A 50 2.26 6.77 11.37
N THR A 51 2.89 6.86 12.55
CA THR A 51 4.00 7.80 12.79
C THR A 51 5.37 7.15 12.56
N THR A 52 5.56 5.91 13.02
CA THR A 52 6.87 5.24 13.03
C THR A 52 7.02 4.18 11.96
N GLY A 53 5.91 3.68 11.39
CA GLY A 53 5.93 2.58 10.44
C GLY A 53 6.10 1.19 11.08
N HIS A 54 6.31 1.08 12.40
CA HIS A 54 6.51 -0.21 13.05
C HIS A 54 5.26 -1.09 13.02
N GLY A 55 5.46 -2.39 12.80
CA GLY A 55 4.44 -3.41 12.88
C GLY A 55 3.80 -3.49 14.27
N GLN A 56 2.49 -3.73 14.29
CA GLN A 56 1.67 -3.80 15.50
C GLN A 56 0.69 -4.98 15.43
N ARG A 57 0.24 -5.42 16.62
CA ARG A 57 -0.72 -6.52 16.83
C ARG A 57 -0.20 -7.87 16.35
N SER A 58 -1.03 -8.70 15.72
CA SER A 58 -0.68 -10.08 15.40
C SER A 58 0.46 -10.18 14.36
N HIS A 59 1.33 -11.17 14.57
CA HIS A 59 2.40 -11.57 13.65
C HIS A 59 2.73 -13.07 13.88
N PRO A 60 3.11 -13.84 12.84
CA PRO A 60 3.00 -13.48 11.42
C PRO A 60 1.55 -13.31 10.99
N PHE A 61 1.25 -12.27 10.21
CA PHE A 61 -0.10 -12.01 9.72
C PHE A 61 -0.14 -11.93 8.19
N THR A 62 -0.37 -13.08 7.56
CA THR A 62 -0.55 -13.19 6.10
C THR A 62 -2.03 -13.14 5.70
N GLY A 63 -2.83 -12.33 6.41
CA GLY A 63 -4.22 -12.02 6.08
C GLY A 63 -4.29 -10.96 4.99
N TRP A 64 -4.96 -9.83 5.27
CA TRP A 64 -5.02 -8.70 4.32
C TRP A 64 -3.63 -8.11 4.01
N THR A 65 -2.64 -8.25 4.88
CA THR A 65 -1.26 -7.77 4.60
C THR A 65 -0.65 -8.46 3.36
N SER A 66 -1.10 -9.67 3.00
CA SER A 66 -0.71 -10.34 1.75
C SER A 66 -1.09 -9.56 0.48
N MET A 67 -2.02 -8.59 0.57
CA MET A 67 -2.35 -7.70 -0.54
C MET A 67 -1.17 -6.86 -1.02
N VAL A 68 -0.11 -6.70 -0.23
CA VAL A 68 1.13 -6.03 -0.66
C VAL A 68 1.72 -6.69 -1.91
N VAL A 69 1.56 -8.01 -2.08
CA VAL A 69 2.03 -8.72 -3.27
C VAL A 69 1.29 -8.26 -4.53
N LEU A 70 0.00 -8.01 -4.42
CA LEU A 70 -0.79 -7.44 -5.52
C LEU A 70 -0.34 -6.01 -5.83
N MET A 71 -0.05 -5.20 -4.80
CA MET A 71 0.46 -3.84 -4.97
C MET A 71 1.81 -3.81 -5.70
N MET A 72 2.69 -4.76 -5.40
CA MET A 72 3.98 -4.89 -6.10
C MET A 72 3.81 -5.22 -7.59
N GLN A 73 2.78 -5.98 -7.96
CA GLN A 73 2.44 -6.28 -9.36
C GLN A 73 1.82 -5.09 -10.10
N MET A 74 1.09 -4.23 -9.40
CA MET A 74 0.53 -3.01 -10.00
C MET A 74 1.67 -2.04 -10.31
N GLY A 75 1.77 -1.55 -11.54
CA GLY A 75 2.74 -0.52 -11.92
C GLY A 75 2.33 0.89 -11.46
N PRO A 76 3.22 1.88 -11.57
CA PRO A 76 2.85 3.28 -11.33
C PRO A 76 1.76 3.73 -12.32
N ALA A 77 0.88 4.63 -11.88
CA ALA A 77 -0.13 5.20 -12.75
C ALA A 77 0.48 6.25 -13.69
N GLU A 78 0.33 6.05 -15.00
CA GLU A 78 0.73 6.96 -16.09
C GLU A 78 -0.30 8.06 -16.33
#